data_AF-A0A4R4Y8E8-F1
#
_entry.id   AF-A0A4R4Y8E8-F1
#
_cell.length_a   1.000
_cell.length_b   1.000
_cell.length_c   1.000
_cell.angle_alpha   90.00
_cell.angle_beta   90.00
_cell.angle_gamma   90.00
#
_symmetry.space_group_name_H-M   'P 1'
#
loop_
_entity.id
_entity.type
_entity.pdbx_description
1 polymer ?
#
loop_
_entity_poly.entity_id
_entity_poly.type
_entity_poly.pdbx_seq_one_letter_code
_entity_poly.pdbx_strand_id
1 'polypeptide(L)'
;MRRRRPSTRMPAPAGAPGNGLNGSAPPRGPSTTPPPPTECHTMNTRREPHGAPPASLASDDRRERGISVYAEILDVPESEVLATFSARVGLPFAEEQLQAAGGASWAHPALTGRDRDVAVITALTAQGVSGDRLATHLRQARQHGLGEDALTALMTLLASYLGYPRASLAMEAVQDLFNTDSPSTGSMRNSSSA
;
A
#
# COMPACT_ATOMS: atom_id res chain seq x y z
N MET A 1 -48.50 -10.50 -44.01
CA MET A 1 -48.27 -11.91 -43.61
C MET A 1 -47.65 -11.96 -42.22
N ARG A 2 -48.46 -12.27 -41.19
CA ARG A 2 -48.00 -12.61 -39.84
C ARG A 2 -48.79 -13.85 -39.42
N ARG A 3 -48.12 -14.98 -39.18
CA ARG A 3 -48.74 -16.14 -38.53
C ARG A 3 -47.98 -16.46 -37.24
N ARG A 4 -48.69 -16.27 -36.12
CA ARG A 4 -48.32 -16.66 -34.76
C ARG A 4 -48.19 -18.18 -34.69
N ARG A 5 -47.19 -18.70 -33.97
CA ARG A 5 -47.14 -20.12 -33.57
C ARG A 5 -47.77 -20.29 -32.18
N PRO A 6 -48.65 -21.29 -31.98
CA PRO A 6 -49.31 -21.52 -30.70
C PRO A 6 -48.48 -22.45 -29.79
N SER A 7 -48.58 -22.20 -28.48
CA SER A 7 -48.16 -23.09 -27.40
C SER A 7 -49.01 -24.35 -27.34
N THR A 8 -48.39 -25.51 -27.12
CA THR A 8 -49.08 -26.75 -26.76
C THR A 8 -48.44 -27.35 -25.51
N ARG A 9 -49.30 -27.75 -24.56
CA ARG A 9 -48.97 -28.20 -23.21
C ARG A 9 -49.36 -29.69 -23.05
N MET A 10 -48.46 -30.48 -22.44
CA MET A 10 -48.65 -31.74 -21.66
C MET A 10 -49.09 -33.02 -22.42
N PRO A 11 -48.75 -34.27 -21.96
CA PRO A 11 -48.90 -34.76 -20.57
C PRO A 11 -47.85 -35.78 -20.04
N ALA A 12 -47.95 -36.13 -18.75
CA ALA A 12 -47.55 -37.41 -18.12
C ALA A 12 -48.86 -38.19 -17.76
N PRO A 13 -48.92 -39.48 -17.30
CA PRO A 13 -47.89 -40.37 -16.71
C PRO A 13 -48.10 -41.91 -17.02
N ALA A 14 -47.64 -42.79 -16.10
CA ALA A 14 -47.88 -44.25 -15.90
C ALA A 14 -46.77 -45.19 -16.46
N GLY A 15 -46.29 -46.24 -15.79
CA GLY A 15 -46.59 -46.87 -14.50
C GLY A 15 -45.57 -48.01 -14.28
N ALA A 16 -45.34 -48.40 -13.03
CA ALA A 16 -44.43 -49.48 -12.63
C ALA A 16 -45.02 -50.88 -12.90
N PRO A 17 -44.17 -51.93 -12.92
CA PRO A 17 -44.49 -53.13 -12.15
C PRO A 17 -43.34 -53.48 -11.19
N GLY A 18 -43.70 -53.74 -9.94
CA GLY A 18 -42.81 -54.31 -8.95
C GLY A 18 -42.64 -55.82 -9.13
N ASN A 19 -41.56 -56.37 -8.58
CA ASN A 19 -41.61 -57.68 -7.96
C ASN A 19 -40.37 -57.92 -7.07
N GLY A 20 -40.58 -58.66 -5.97
CA GLY A 20 -39.51 -59.46 -5.35
C GLY A 20 -38.89 -58.90 -4.08
N LEU A 21 -39.63 -58.98 -2.98
CA LEU A 21 -39.03 -59.09 -1.64
C LEU A 21 -38.25 -60.41 -1.57
N ASN A 22 -36.94 -60.38 -1.30
CA ASN A 22 -36.33 -61.42 -0.48
C ASN A 22 -35.12 -60.88 0.29
N GLY A 23 -35.13 -61.15 1.59
CA GLY A 23 -34.23 -60.55 2.56
C GLY A 23 -32.79 -61.04 2.46
N SER A 24 -31.86 -60.10 2.51
CA SER A 24 -30.55 -60.28 3.13
C SER A 24 -30.04 -58.90 3.53
N ALA A 25 -29.93 -58.68 4.85
CA ALA A 25 -29.39 -57.45 5.39
C ALA A 25 -27.91 -57.32 5.00
N PRO A 26 -27.47 -56.21 4.38
CA PRO A 26 -26.06 -55.97 4.10
C PRO A 26 -25.27 -55.67 5.40
N PRO A 27 -23.95 -55.95 5.44
CA PRO A 27 -23.14 -55.80 6.63
C PRO A 27 -23.09 -54.33 7.10
N ARG A 28 -23.17 -54.13 8.41
CA ARG A 28 -23.12 -52.81 9.06
C ARG A 28 -21.80 -52.13 8.71
N GLY A 29 -21.88 -51.03 7.95
CA GLY A 29 -20.75 -50.12 7.77
C GLY A 29 -20.28 -49.53 9.10
N PRO A 30 -19.05 -48.98 9.18
CA PRO A 30 -18.52 -48.42 10.41
C PRO A 30 -19.47 -47.35 10.95
N SER A 31 -19.78 -47.46 12.24
CA SER A 31 -20.59 -46.50 12.98
C SER A 31 -19.86 -45.15 12.99
N THR A 32 -20.24 -44.23 12.12
CA THR A 32 -19.83 -42.84 12.22
C THR A 32 -20.77 -42.17 13.22
N THR A 33 -20.40 -42.22 14.49
CA THR A 33 -20.93 -41.28 15.47
C THR A 33 -20.67 -39.86 14.92
N PRO A 34 -21.68 -38.98 14.83
CA PRO A 34 -21.42 -37.60 14.46
C PRO A 34 -20.45 -37.00 15.48
N PRO A 35 -19.46 -36.18 15.06
CA PRO A 35 -18.61 -35.48 16.02
C PRO A 35 -19.51 -34.66 16.95
N PRO A 36 -19.12 -34.48 18.24
CA PRO A 36 -19.83 -33.58 19.13
C PRO A 36 -19.91 -32.19 18.49
N PRO A 37 -20.95 -31.39 18.80
CA PRO A 37 -21.02 -30.02 18.29
C PRO A 37 -19.71 -29.35 18.68
N THR A 38 -18.95 -28.90 17.67
CA THR A 38 -17.77 -28.08 17.89
C THR A 38 -18.21 -26.96 18.81
N GLU A 39 -17.65 -26.93 20.03
CA GLU A 39 -17.76 -25.75 20.88
C GLU A 39 -17.24 -24.60 20.03
N CYS A 40 -18.17 -23.76 19.58
CA CYS A 40 -17.87 -22.53 18.89
C CYS A 40 -16.98 -21.78 19.87
N HIS A 41 -15.67 -21.85 19.65
CA HIS A 41 -14.71 -21.13 20.46
C HIS A 41 -15.15 -19.69 20.35
N THR A 42 -15.75 -19.19 21.42
CA THR A 42 -16.05 -17.78 21.56
C THR A 42 -14.67 -17.16 21.42
N MET A 43 -14.41 -16.51 20.28
CA MET A 43 -13.18 -15.79 20.10
C MET A 43 -13.09 -14.88 21.31
N ASN A 44 -12.11 -15.18 22.17
CA ASN A 44 -11.81 -14.38 23.33
C ASN A 44 -11.29 -13.05 22.78
N THR A 45 -12.20 -12.15 22.44
CA THR A 45 -11.90 -10.75 22.18
C THR A 45 -11.66 -10.08 23.52
N ARG A 46 -10.70 -10.61 24.29
CA ARG A 46 -9.94 -9.75 25.19
C ARG A 46 -9.17 -8.82 24.27
N ARG A 47 -9.85 -7.75 23.87
CA ARG A 47 -9.27 -6.56 23.28
C ARG A 47 -8.28 -6.12 24.35
N GLU A 48 -7.01 -6.49 24.18
CA GLU A 48 -5.91 -5.78 24.82
C GLU A 48 -6.26 -4.31 24.66
N PRO A 49 -6.23 -3.48 25.74
CA PRO A 49 -6.46 -2.08 25.59
C PRO A 49 -5.39 -1.60 24.61
N HIS A 50 -5.76 -1.44 23.33
CA HIS A 50 -5.04 -0.60 22.41
C HIS A 50 -4.97 0.70 23.16
N GLY A 51 -3.78 0.99 23.71
CA GLY A 51 -3.55 2.15 24.55
C GLY A 51 -4.22 3.29 23.84
N ALA A 52 -5.25 3.85 24.50
CA ALA A 52 -5.96 4.98 23.95
C ALA A 52 -4.87 5.97 23.47
N PRO A 53 -4.95 6.49 22.24
CA PRO A 53 -3.99 7.49 21.79
C PRO A 53 -3.91 8.55 22.90
N PRO A 54 -2.70 8.93 23.35
CA PRO A 54 -2.55 9.78 24.53
C PRO A 54 -3.48 10.97 24.40
N ALA A 55 -4.28 11.17 25.46
CA ALA A 55 -5.27 12.22 25.55
C ALA A 55 -4.58 13.59 25.71
N SER A 56 -4.04 14.12 24.61
CA SER A 56 -4.01 15.54 24.26
C SER A 56 -3.38 15.69 22.88
N LEU A 57 -4.21 15.73 21.84
CA LEU A 57 -3.86 16.42 20.60
C LEU A 57 -4.63 17.74 20.66
N ALA A 58 -4.16 18.69 21.46
CA ALA A 58 -4.62 20.06 21.32
C ALA A 58 -4.41 20.47 19.85
N SER A 59 -5.35 21.22 19.28
CA SER A 59 -5.30 21.68 17.87
C SER A 59 -3.98 22.35 17.50
N ASP A 60 -3.32 22.94 18.49
CA ASP A 60 -2.13 23.77 18.32
C ASP A 60 -0.88 22.91 18.09
N ASP A 61 -0.74 21.78 18.81
CA ASP A 61 0.40 20.86 18.66
C ASP A 61 0.40 20.12 17.30
N ARG A 62 -0.77 20.00 16.66
CA ARG A 62 -0.88 19.31 15.36
C ARG A 62 -0.13 20.05 14.28
N ARG A 63 -0.28 21.37 14.22
CA ARG A 63 0.45 22.18 13.24
C ARG A 63 1.95 22.07 13.44
N GLU A 64 2.42 22.14 14.69
CA GLU A 64 3.83 22.05 15.05
C GLU A 64 4.43 20.70 14.66
N ARG A 65 3.76 19.59 14.99
CA ARG A 65 4.20 18.26 14.52
C ARG A 65 4.25 18.18 12.99
N GLY A 66 3.28 18.80 12.32
CA GLY A 66 3.27 18.90 10.86
C GLY A 66 4.48 19.66 10.31
N ILE A 67 4.88 20.73 10.98
CA ILE A 67 6.09 21.48 10.66
C ILE A 67 7.32 20.59 10.80
N SER A 68 7.47 19.85 11.90
CA SER A 68 8.59 18.92 12.08
C SER A 68 8.65 17.85 10.98
N VAL A 69 7.48 17.32 10.59
CA VAL A 69 7.39 16.35 9.48
C VAL A 69 7.85 16.97 8.15
N TYR A 70 7.38 18.15 7.82
CA TYR A 70 7.77 18.80 6.56
C TYR A 70 9.19 19.38 6.59
N ALA A 71 9.74 19.69 7.76
CA ALA A 71 11.15 20.06 7.91
C ALA A 71 12.05 18.91 7.48
N GLU A 72 11.71 17.68 7.91
CA GLU A 72 12.41 16.47 7.50
C GLU A 72 12.21 16.15 6.02
N ILE A 73 10.95 16.15 5.53
CA ILE A 73 10.64 15.85 4.12
C ILE A 73 11.35 16.82 3.19
N LEU A 74 11.28 18.12 3.47
CA LEU A 74 11.83 19.16 2.58
C LEU A 74 13.32 19.42 2.82
N ASP A 75 13.90 18.86 3.88
CA ASP A 75 15.27 19.10 4.33
C ASP A 75 15.55 20.60 4.56
N VAL A 76 14.68 21.25 5.34
CA VAL A 76 14.77 22.67 5.68
C VAL A 76 14.51 22.90 7.17
N PRO A 77 15.02 23.99 7.78
CA PRO A 77 14.69 24.34 9.15
C PRO A 77 13.19 24.51 9.36
N GLU A 78 12.67 24.11 10.53
CA GLU A 78 11.24 24.24 10.89
C GLU A 78 10.69 25.65 10.68
N SER A 79 11.51 26.69 10.96
CA SER A 79 11.16 28.10 10.76
C SER A 79 10.90 28.48 9.29
N GLU A 80 11.44 27.71 8.35
CA GLU A 80 11.34 27.99 6.91
C GLU A 80 10.26 27.16 6.21
N VAL A 81 9.77 26.09 6.85
CA VAL A 81 8.83 25.12 6.26
C VAL A 81 7.61 25.80 5.64
N LEU A 82 6.95 26.69 6.39
CA LEU A 82 5.74 27.36 5.90
C LEU A 82 6.04 28.20 4.67
N ALA A 83 7.12 28.99 4.70
CA ALA A 83 7.50 29.86 3.59
C ALA A 83 7.86 29.04 2.35
N THR A 84 8.73 28.05 2.50
CA THR A 84 9.18 27.15 1.43
C THR A 84 8.01 26.39 0.81
N PHE A 85 7.13 25.83 1.65
CA PHE A 85 6.02 25.04 1.15
C PHE A 85 4.93 25.92 0.51
N SER A 86 4.52 26.99 1.18
CA SER A 86 3.49 27.90 0.66
C SER A 86 3.91 28.62 -0.63
N ALA A 87 5.20 28.87 -0.85
CA ALA A 87 5.70 29.40 -2.12
C ALA A 87 5.37 28.48 -3.32
N ARG A 88 5.26 27.16 -3.09
CA ARG A 88 4.97 26.18 -4.14
C ARG A 88 3.49 25.92 -4.34
N VAL A 89 2.69 25.90 -3.27
CA VAL A 89 1.29 25.42 -3.30
C VAL A 89 0.25 26.42 -2.80
N GLY A 90 0.69 27.60 -2.35
CA GLY A 90 -0.16 28.61 -1.72
C GLY A 90 -0.34 28.38 -0.21
N LEU A 91 -0.51 29.48 0.52
CA LEU A 91 -0.60 29.46 2.00
C LEU A 91 -1.77 28.61 2.55
N PRO A 92 -3.02 28.73 2.06
CA PRO A 92 -4.12 27.96 2.63
C PRO A 92 -3.91 26.45 2.49
N PHE A 93 -3.38 26.01 1.35
CA PHE A 93 -3.09 24.60 1.11
C PHE A 93 -1.93 24.11 1.99
N ALA A 94 -0.88 24.92 2.15
CA ALA A 94 0.24 24.59 3.01
C ALA A 94 -0.21 24.42 4.47
N GLU A 95 -1.02 25.34 5.01
CA GLU A 95 -1.54 25.26 6.38
C GLU A 95 -2.36 23.99 6.63
N GLU A 96 -3.28 23.64 5.73
CA GLU A 96 -4.07 22.41 5.84
C GLU A 96 -3.18 21.16 5.79
N GLN A 97 -2.15 21.16 4.95
CA GLN A 97 -1.23 20.03 4.86
C GLN A 97 -0.32 19.88 6.07
N LEU A 98 0.12 20.98 6.69
CA LEU A 98 0.84 20.93 7.96
C LEU A 98 -0.06 20.32 9.04
N GLN A 99 -1.32 20.74 9.11
CA GLN A 99 -2.28 20.13 10.02
C GLN A 99 -2.47 18.63 9.74
N ALA A 100 -2.64 18.24 8.48
CA ALA A 100 -2.82 16.85 8.09
C ALA A 100 -1.59 15.98 8.45
N ALA A 101 -0.39 16.48 8.18
CA ALA A 101 0.86 15.79 8.49
C ALA A 101 1.09 15.62 9.99
N GLY A 102 0.71 16.58 10.84
CA GLY A 102 0.77 16.39 12.29
C GLY A 102 -0.37 15.55 12.90
N GLY A 103 -1.24 15.02 12.03
CA GLY A 103 -2.33 14.12 12.39
C GLY A 103 -1.86 12.70 12.72
N ALA A 104 -2.82 11.86 13.12
CA ALA A 104 -2.55 10.49 13.56
C ALA A 104 -2.02 9.58 12.43
N SER A 105 -2.28 9.92 11.17
CA SER A 105 -1.85 9.13 10.01
C SER A 105 -0.33 9.12 9.84
N TRP A 106 0.33 10.27 9.98
CA TRP A 106 1.79 10.34 9.90
C TRP A 106 2.43 9.96 11.23
N ALA A 107 1.93 10.45 12.37
CA ALA A 107 2.58 10.24 13.67
C ALA A 107 2.31 8.85 14.30
N HIS A 108 1.75 7.88 13.56
CA HIS A 108 1.40 6.58 14.15
C HIS A 108 2.65 5.79 14.60
N PRO A 109 2.79 5.42 15.89
CA PRO A 109 4.05 4.86 16.42
C PRO A 109 4.38 3.45 15.88
N ALA A 110 3.41 2.73 15.32
CA ALA A 110 3.64 1.41 14.74
C ALA A 110 4.32 1.43 13.35
N LEU A 111 4.50 2.61 12.74
CA LEU A 111 5.23 2.76 11.49
C LEU A 111 6.55 3.48 11.78
N THR A 112 7.65 3.00 11.20
CA THR A 112 8.95 3.68 11.20
C THR A 112 9.03 4.71 10.06
N GLY A 113 10.02 5.59 10.06
CA GLY A 113 10.27 6.51 8.94
C GLY A 113 10.43 5.74 7.62
N ARG A 114 11.22 4.66 7.66
CA ARG A 114 11.38 3.69 6.57
C ARG A 114 10.05 3.14 6.05
N ASP A 115 9.14 2.72 6.93
CA ASP A 115 7.84 2.16 6.50
C ASP A 115 6.98 3.21 5.80
N ARG A 116 7.01 4.45 6.28
CA ARG A 116 6.29 5.58 5.68
C ARG A 116 6.82 5.90 4.29
N ASP A 117 8.14 5.97 4.13
CA ASP A 117 8.74 6.27 2.84
C ASP A 117 8.42 5.20 1.80
N VAL A 118 8.50 3.92 2.17
CA VAL A 118 8.10 2.83 1.28
C VAL A 118 6.64 2.99 0.83
N ALA A 119 5.73 3.31 1.76
CA ALA A 119 4.33 3.50 1.44
C ALA A 119 4.10 4.71 0.52
N VAL A 120 4.74 5.84 0.80
CA VAL A 120 4.60 7.08 0.01
C VAL A 120 5.22 6.93 -1.37
N ILE A 121 6.44 6.40 -1.48
CA ILE A 121 7.10 6.13 -2.75
C ILE A 121 6.23 5.21 -3.61
N THR A 122 5.73 4.12 -3.03
CA THR A 122 4.85 3.17 -3.73
C THR A 122 3.59 3.87 -4.26
N ALA A 123 2.96 4.73 -3.45
CA ALA A 123 1.78 5.48 -3.86
C ALA A 123 2.07 6.47 -5.00
N LEU A 124 3.19 7.19 -4.94
CA LEU A 124 3.61 8.12 -5.99
C LEU A 124 3.92 7.39 -7.30
N THR A 125 4.65 6.27 -7.22
CA THR A 125 4.92 5.42 -8.39
C THR A 125 3.63 4.89 -9.00
N ALA A 126 2.67 4.42 -8.19
CA ALA A 126 1.38 3.93 -8.67
C ALA A 126 0.55 5.01 -9.37
N GLN A 127 0.63 6.25 -8.89
CA GLN A 127 -0.01 7.42 -9.50
C GLN A 127 0.73 7.91 -10.77
N GLY A 128 1.93 7.40 -11.05
CA GLY A 128 2.78 7.89 -12.14
C GLY A 128 3.36 9.28 -11.86
N VAL A 129 3.46 9.68 -10.60
CA VAL A 129 4.07 10.94 -10.20
C VAL A 129 5.59 10.80 -10.29
N SER A 130 6.23 11.74 -10.98
CA SER A 130 7.68 11.81 -11.17
C SER A 130 8.23 13.20 -10.79
N GLY A 131 9.52 13.41 -11.00
CA GLY A 131 10.21 14.67 -10.70
C GLY A 131 10.36 14.93 -9.20
N ASP A 132 10.36 16.21 -8.82
CA ASP A 132 10.72 16.64 -7.46
C ASP A 132 9.93 15.97 -6.34
N ARG A 133 8.64 15.65 -6.56
CA ARG A 133 7.81 15.02 -5.51
C ARG A 133 8.32 13.62 -5.17
N LEU A 134 8.64 12.82 -6.18
CA LEU A 134 9.19 11.49 -5.96
C LEU A 134 10.64 11.59 -5.45
N ALA A 135 11.44 12.47 -6.05
CA ALA A 135 12.84 12.65 -5.67
C ALA A 135 13.01 13.07 -4.20
N THR A 136 12.13 13.93 -3.67
CA THR A 136 12.13 14.31 -2.26
C THR A 136 11.96 13.11 -1.33
N HIS A 137 10.96 12.25 -1.59
CA HIS A 137 10.76 11.06 -0.74
C HIS A 137 11.84 9.99 -0.94
N LEU A 138 12.47 9.90 -2.12
CA LEU A 138 13.64 9.03 -2.31
C LEU A 138 14.85 9.51 -1.48
N ARG A 139 15.09 10.82 -1.38
CA ARG A 139 16.14 11.38 -0.49
C ARG A 139 15.84 11.10 0.98
N GLN A 140 14.59 11.32 1.40
CA GLN A 140 14.16 11.01 2.77
C GLN A 140 14.31 9.52 3.09
N ALA A 141 13.88 8.64 2.17
CA ALA A 141 14.06 7.19 2.30
C ALA A 141 15.52 6.80 2.53
N ARG A 142 16.44 7.45 1.83
CA ARG A 142 17.87 7.24 2.02
C ARG A 142 18.33 7.68 3.42
N GLN A 143 17.86 8.80 3.94
CA GLN A 143 18.14 9.22 5.32
C GLN A 143 17.61 8.20 6.34
N HIS A 144 16.49 7.53 6.03
CA HIS A 144 15.95 6.41 6.79
C HIS A 144 16.59 5.03 6.50
N GLY A 145 17.71 5.00 5.76
CA GLY A 145 18.49 3.78 5.52
C GLY A 145 17.97 2.90 4.39
N LEU A 146 17.13 3.40 3.48
CA LEU A 146 16.88 2.73 2.21
C LEU A 146 17.98 3.07 1.20
N GLY A 147 18.97 2.18 1.09
CA GLY A 147 20.01 2.28 0.07
C GLY A 147 19.54 1.88 -1.34
N GLU A 148 20.44 2.03 -2.31
CA GLU A 148 20.19 1.76 -3.73
C GLU A 148 19.63 0.35 -3.97
N ASP A 149 20.21 -0.67 -3.34
CA ASP A 149 19.74 -2.06 -3.47
C ASP A 149 18.27 -2.23 -3.06
N ALA A 150 17.87 -1.60 -1.95
CA ALA A 150 16.51 -1.71 -1.42
C ALA A 150 15.50 -0.97 -2.33
N LEU A 151 15.86 0.21 -2.83
CA LEU A 151 15.01 0.99 -3.73
C LEU A 151 14.90 0.32 -5.11
N THR A 152 15.99 -0.25 -5.61
CA THR A 152 16.02 -1.05 -6.85
C THR A 152 15.13 -2.28 -6.75
N ALA A 153 15.24 -3.02 -5.63
CA ALA A 153 14.39 -4.17 -5.36
C ALA A 153 12.91 -3.77 -5.27
N LEU A 154 12.59 -2.63 -4.64
CA LEU A 154 11.24 -2.08 -4.58
C LEU A 154 10.70 -1.77 -5.98
N MET A 155 11.44 -1.04 -6.82
CA MET A 155 10.98 -0.72 -8.18
C MET A 155 10.79 -1.97 -9.06
N THR A 156 11.67 -2.96 -8.91
CA THR A 156 11.56 -4.24 -9.61
C THR A 156 10.29 -5.00 -9.20
N LEU A 157 9.98 -5.03 -7.90
CA LEU A 157 8.72 -5.59 -7.41
C LEU A 157 7.52 -4.83 -7.97
N LEU A 158 7.56 -3.50 -7.91
CA LEU A 158 6.47 -2.63 -8.37
C LEU A 158 6.22 -2.76 -9.87
N ALA A 159 7.24 -3.06 -10.69
CA ALA A 159 7.03 -3.36 -12.11
C ALA A 159 6.06 -4.51 -12.35
N SER A 160 6.03 -5.50 -11.45
CA SER A 160 5.10 -6.66 -11.53
C SER A 160 3.65 -6.29 -11.24
N TYR A 161 3.41 -5.28 -10.39
CA TYR A 161 2.07 -4.89 -9.93
C TYR A 161 1.52 -3.64 -10.61
N LEU A 162 2.39 -2.70 -10.95
CA LEU A 162 2.05 -1.40 -11.52
C LEU A 162 2.34 -1.32 -13.03
N GLY A 163 3.02 -2.33 -13.57
CA GLY A 163 3.50 -2.38 -14.94
C GLY A 163 4.84 -1.66 -15.12
N TYR A 164 5.58 -2.08 -16.14
CA TYR A 164 6.92 -1.56 -16.45
C TYR A 164 6.96 -0.03 -16.66
N PRO A 165 6.03 0.62 -17.38
CA PRO A 165 6.12 2.06 -17.67
C PRO A 165 6.15 2.97 -16.43
N ARG A 166 5.39 2.62 -15.38
CA ARG A 166 5.36 3.41 -14.14
C ARG A 166 6.59 3.15 -13.29
N ALA A 167 6.97 1.88 -13.17
CA ALA A 167 8.14 1.48 -12.38
C ALA A 167 9.45 1.98 -13.00
N SER A 168 9.58 1.99 -14.34
CA SER A 168 10.79 2.47 -15.01
C SER A 168 11.04 3.96 -14.79
N LEU A 169 10.00 4.80 -14.85
CA LEU A 169 10.11 6.24 -14.54
C LEU A 169 10.55 6.49 -13.09
N ALA A 170 10.07 5.67 -12.15
CA ALA A 170 10.52 5.76 -10.76
C ALA A 170 11.95 5.22 -10.58
N MET A 171 12.33 4.18 -11.33
CA MET A 171 13.67 3.61 -11.32
C MET A 171 14.71 4.60 -11.87
N GLU A 172 14.39 5.38 -12.90
CA GLU A 172 15.24 6.47 -13.39
C GLU A 172 15.55 7.47 -12.27
N ALA A 173 14.56 7.88 -11.49
CA ALA A 173 14.77 8.78 -10.35
C ALA A 173 15.63 8.15 -9.23
N VAL A 174 15.54 6.83 -9.03
CA VAL A 174 16.44 6.10 -8.11
C VAL A 174 17.88 6.17 -8.63
N GLN A 175 18.10 5.91 -9.91
CA GLN A 175 19.43 5.96 -10.53
C GLN A 175 20.03 7.36 -10.44
N ASP A 176 19.27 8.41 -10.74
CA ASP A 176 19.74 9.79 -10.66
C ASP A 176 20.18 10.16 -9.23
N LEU A 177 19.45 9.68 -8.22
CA LEU A 177 19.76 9.92 -6.81
C LEU A 177 21.14 9.36 -6.41
N PHE A 178 21.52 8.18 -6.89
CA PHE A 178 22.78 7.51 -6.51
C PHE A 178 23.94 7.81 -7.48
N ASN A 179 23.65 8.17 -8.73
CA ASN A 179 24.67 8.57 -9.71
C ASN A 179 25.29 9.94 -9.41
N THR A 180 24.54 10.84 -8.77
CA THR A 180 25.04 12.18 -8.38
C THR A 180 26.17 12.12 -7.34
N ASP A 181 26.28 11.01 -6.60
CA ASP A 181 27.30 10.81 -5.56
C ASP A 181 28.59 10.15 -6.07
N SER A 182 28.62 9.72 -7.34
CA SER A 182 29.84 9.17 -7.93
C SER A 182 30.80 10.32 -8.26
N PRO A 183 32.02 10.38 -7.68
CA PRO A 183 32.99 11.39 -8.06
C PRO A 183 33.30 11.22 -9.54
N SER A 184 33.13 12.30 -10.31
CA SER A 184 33.42 12.36 -11.74
C SER A 184 34.88 11.97 -12.00
N THR A 185 35.10 10.68 -12.25
CA THR A 185 36.42 10.15 -12.49
C THR A 185 36.74 10.40 -13.96
N GLY A 186 37.52 11.45 -14.23
CA GLY A 186 38.32 11.54 -15.45
C GLY A 186 37.87 12.56 -16.50
N SER A 187 38.19 13.84 -16.28
CA SER A 187 38.68 14.67 -17.39
C SER A 187 40.21 14.57 -17.41
N MET A 188 40.71 13.52 -18.02
CA MET A 188 42.13 13.35 -18.34
C MET A 188 42.30 13.64 -19.84
N ARG A 189 42.52 14.91 -20.19
CA ARG A 189 43.03 15.40 -21.48
C ARG A 189 43.67 16.76 -21.23
N ASN A 190 44.88 17.12 -21.64
CA ASN A 190 46.07 16.47 -22.17
C ASN A 190 47.07 17.63 -22.37
N SER A 191 48.01 17.79 -21.44
CA SER A 191 49.09 18.79 -21.57
C SER A 191 50.13 18.27 -22.55
N SER A 192 49.88 18.41 -23.85
CA SER A 192 50.95 18.25 -24.86
C SER A 192 51.74 19.55 -24.92
N SER A 193 52.96 19.47 -24.40
CA SER A 193 54.06 20.40 -24.63
C SER A 193 54.40 20.46 -26.12
N ALA A 194 54.50 21.67 -26.67
CA ALA A 194 55.41 22.07 -27.75
C ALA A 194 55.50 23.59 -27.79
#